data_AF-A8HMB7-F1
#
_entry.id   AF-A8HMB7-F1
#
_cell.length_a   1.000
_cell.length_b   1.000
_cell.length_c   1.000
_cell.angle_alpha   90.00
_cell.angle_beta   90.00
_cell.angle_gamma   90.00
#
_symmetry.space_group_name_H-M   'P 1'
#
loop_
_entity.id
_entity.type
_entity.pdbx_description
1 polymer ?
#
loop_
_entity_poly.entity_id
_entity_poly.type
_entity_poly.pdbx_seq_one_letter_code
_entity_poly.pdbx_strand_id
1 'polypeptide(L)'
;MPLLLSPLLRPALCRPGALKPIRLFPNSSNCPRISLHHRNAQQGRPGSLASLRATARDALSELGLSAEQHAAVEEVVRATSADSDLVQSVSTLVFYAGSVSAARALVVRHPSLLCCQLPSWTEFLTAFGLNKAQVQHVLCQTPEALLQGDLVKAGESILAFRRLGMDERAASQLVTYYPQLLGKSDEDIRATVNLLGRFQQGVESSSC
;
A
#
# COMPACT_ATOMS: atom_id res chain seq x y z
N MET A 1 22.13 -17.32 -47.83
CA MET A 1 20.82 -16.83 -48.32
C MET A 1 20.26 -15.90 -47.25
N PRO A 2 20.21 -14.58 -47.53
CA PRO A 2 20.02 -13.51 -46.55
C PRO A 2 18.56 -12.99 -46.50
N LEU A 3 18.35 -11.94 -45.67
CA LEU A 3 17.17 -11.04 -45.53
C LEU A 3 16.11 -11.57 -44.54
N LEU A 4 15.68 -10.84 -43.50
CA LEU A 4 15.38 -9.42 -43.42
C LEU A 4 15.75 -8.79 -42.05
N LEU A 5 16.61 -7.77 -42.10
CA LEU A 5 16.57 -6.63 -41.18
C LEU A 5 15.26 -5.87 -41.40
N SER A 6 14.65 -5.36 -40.33
CA SER A 6 14.06 -4.01 -40.31
C SER A 6 13.74 -3.50 -38.89
N PRO A 7 13.70 -2.16 -38.72
CA PRO A 7 14.18 -1.44 -37.54
C PRO A 7 13.10 -0.52 -36.91
N LEU A 8 13.51 0.36 -35.97
CA LEU A 8 12.75 1.50 -35.37
C LEU A 8 11.90 1.08 -34.15
N LEU A 9 12.10 1.59 -32.94
CA LEU A 9 12.14 3.00 -32.57
C LEU A 9 13.26 3.38 -31.60
N ARG A 10 13.76 4.60 -31.83
CA ARG A 10 14.82 5.31 -31.13
C ARG A 10 14.49 5.67 -29.67
N PRO A 11 15.52 5.89 -28.83
CA PRO A 11 15.39 6.64 -27.59
C PRO A 11 15.16 8.13 -27.89
N ALA A 12 14.06 8.69 -27.41
CA ALA A 12 13.85 10.12 -27.39
C ALA A 12 14.71 10.74 -26.28
N LEU A 13 15.89 11.23 -26.67
CA LEU A 13 16.58 12.31 -25.97
C LEU A 13 15.67 13.55 -25.98
N CYS A 14 15.06 13.87 -24.84
CA CYS A 14 14.50 15.19 -24.60
C CYS A 14 15.40 15.95 -23.61
N ARG A 15 15.79 17.13 -24.10
CA ARG A 15 16.71 18.12 -23.52
C ARG A 15 16.23 18.73 -22.19
N PRO A 16 17.15 19.36 -21.43
CA PRO A 16 16.88 20.01 -20.16
C PRO A 16 16.14 21.34 -20.35
N GLY A 17 15.12 21.59 -19.53
CA GLY A 17 14.42 22.87 -19.54
C GLY A 17 13.36 22.97 -18.44
N ALA A 18 13.55 23.95 -17.56
CA ALA A 18 12.61 24.52 -16.59
C ALA A 18 12.31 23.70 -15.32
N LEU A 19 13.21 23.88 -14.33
CA LEU A 19 12.85 23.91 -12.91
C LEU A 19 11.62 24.82 -12.69
N LYS A 20 10.54 24.27 -12.13
CA LYS A 20 9.50 25.07 -11.47
C LYS A 20 9.57 24.83 -9.97
N PRO A 21 9.62 25.89 -9.15
CA PRO A 21 9.78 25.77 -7.71
C PRO A 21 8.53 25.22 -7.04
N ILE A 22 8.78 24.33 -6.07
CA ILE A 22 7.89 23.88 -5.01
C ILE A 22 7.28 25.12 -4.35
N ARG A 23 5.96 25.28 -4.42
CA ARG A 23 5.25 26.24 -3.57
C ARG A 23 4.71 25.53 -2.34
N LEU A 24 5.41 25.81 -1.24
CA LEU A 24 4.91 25.81 0.12
C LEU A 24 3.61 26.63 0.22
N PHE A 25 2.69 26.14 1.06
CA PHE A 25 1.52 26.80 1.67
C PHE A 25 1.13 28.23 1.22
N PRO A 26 -0.16 28.49 0.97
CA PRO A 26 -0.77 29.76 1.31
C PRO A 26 -1.52 29.66 2.63
N ASN A 27 -1.05 30.49 3.55
CA ASN A 27 -1.71 30.92 4.77
C ASN A 27 -2.81 31.96 4.43
N SER A 28 -3.78 32.07 5.35
CA SER A 28 -4.63 33.23 5.62
C SER A 28 -6.01 33.40 4.95
N SER A 29 -6.99 33.42 5.87
CA SER A 29 -8.10 34.38 6.00
C SER A 29 -9.23 34.38 4.96
N ASN A 30 -10.31 33.64 5.24
CA ASN A 30 -11.65 34.24 5.24
C ASN A 30 -12.66 33.39 6.02
N CYS A 31 -13.08 33.88 7.20
CA CYS A 31 -14.19 33.34 7.98
C CYS A 31 -15.47 34.15 7.68
N PRO A 32 -16.55 33.54 7.19
CA PRO A 32 -17.89 34.07 7.38
C PRO A 32 -18.49 33.51 8.69
N ARG A 33 -18.85 34.46 9.54
CA ARG A 33 -19.55 34.31 10.81
C ARG A 33 -21.00 33.86 10.53
N ILE A 34 -21.34 32.61 10.83
CA ILE A 34 -22.73 32.13 10.85
C ILE A 34 -23.06 31.66 12.26
N SER A 35 -24.01 32.36 12.87
CA SER A 35 -24.51 32.12 14.21
C SER A 35 -25.31 30.82 14.32
N LEU A 36 -24.91 30.03 15.33
CA LEU A 36 -25.71 29.15 16.18
C LEU A 36 -27.21 29.05 15.87
N HIS A 37 -27.60 27.92 15.28
CA HIS A 37 -28.85 27.26 15.64
C HIS A 37 -28.55 26.00 16.44
N HIS A 38 -28.90 26.08 17.71
CA HIS A 38 -28.88 25.01 18.69
C HIS A 38 -29.96 23.98 18.32
N ARG A 39 -29.56 22.76 17.93
CA ARG A 39 -30.44 21.57 17.92
C ARG A 39 -29.62 20.31 18.23
N ASN A 40 -29.58 20.04 19.52
CA ASN A 40 -29.85 18.77 20.19
C ASN A 40 -29.71 17.43 19.43
N ALA A 41 -29.12 16.48 20.17
CA ALA A 41 -29.28 15.02 20.05
C ALA A 41 -28.58 14.30 18.88
N GLN A 42 -27.35 13.85 19.13
CA GLN A 42 -27.04 12.44 19.39
C GLN A 42 -25.52 12.29 19.41
N GLN A 43 -24.95 12.38 20.61
CA GLN A 43 -23.65 11.76 20.88
C GLN A 43 -23.84 10.25 20.68
N GLY A 44 -23.34 9.74 19.55
CA GLY A 44 -23.24 8.32 19.30
C GLY A 44 -22.46 7.68 20.44
N ARG A 45 -23.14 6.86 21.23
CA ARG A 45 -22.50 5.91 22.14
C ARG A 45 -21.38 5.19 21.37
N PRO A 46 -20.22 4.89 21.98
CA PRO A 46 -19.33 3.89 21.41
C PRO A 46 -20.19 2.64 21.20
N GLY A 47 -20.34 2.22 19.95
CA GLY A 47 -21.18 1.09 19.59
C GLY A 47 -20.82 -0.07 20.49
N SER A 48 -21.83 -0.67 21.13
CA SER A 48 -21.64 -1.91 21.90
C SER A 48 -20.76 -2.84 21.07
N LEU A 49 -19.77 -3.51 21.66
CA LEU A 49 -18.88 -4.44 20.96
C LEU A 49 -19.68 -5.47 20.13
N ALA A 50 -20.92 -5.77 20.53
CA ALA A 50 -21.85 -6.59 19.76
C ALA A 50 -22.29 -5.96 18.42
N SER A 51 -22.50 -4.64 18.37
CA SER A 51 -22.87 -3.89 17.15
C SER A 51 -21.71 -3.82 16.17
N LEU A 52 -20.49 -3.53 16.64
CA LEU A 52 -19.29 -3.54 15.79
C LEU A 52 -19.02 -4.94 15.23
N ARG A 53 -19.22 -5.98 16.04
CA ARG A 53 -19.11 -7.38 15.62
C ARG A 53 -20.16 -7.80 14.60
N ALA A 54 -21.39 -7.29 14.72
CA ALA A 54 -22.43 -7.53 13.72
C ALA A 54 -22.02 -6.95 12.37
N THR A 55 -21.59 -5.68 12.34
CA THR A 55 -21.15 -5.02 11.09
C THR A 55 -19.90 -5.69 10.48
N ALA A 56 -18.96 -6.12 11.33
CA ALA A 56 -17.79 -6.88 10.90
C ALA A 56 -18.16 -8.23 10.24
N ARG A 57 -19.07 -8.97 10.86
CA ARG A 57 -19.59 -10.24 10.33
C ARG A 57 -20.35 -10.03 9.02
N ASP A 58 -21.14 -8.97 8.93
CA ASP A 58 -21.88 -8.64 7.71
C ASP A 58 -20.90 -8.34 6.56
N ALA A 59 -19.86 -7.52 6.79
CA ALA A 59 -18.83 -7.23 5.78
C ALA A 59 -18.05 -8.49 5.32
N LEU A 60 -17.76 -9.42 6.22
CA LEU A 60 -17.13 -10.70 5.87
C LEU A 60 -18.10 -11.64 5.13
N SER A 61 -19.40 -11.56 5.41
CA SER A 61 -20.42 -12.34 4.72
C SER A 61 -20.54 -11.94 3.24
N GLU A 62 -20.34 -10.66 2.92
CA GLU A 62 -20.34 -10.14 1.54
C GLU A 62 -19.22 -10.75 0.68
N LEU A 63 -18.14 -11.22 1.30
CA LEU A 63 -17.07 -11.92 0.60
C LEU A 63 -17.46 -13.34 0.15
N GLY A 64 -18.58 -13.89 0.65
CA GLY A 64 -19.02 -15.25 0.34
C GLY A 64 -18.06 -16.32 0.88
N LEU A 65 -17.60 -16.14 2.13
CA LEU A 65 -16.80 -17.11 2.87
C LEU A 65 -17.68 -18.31 3.30
N SER A 66 -17.12 -19.52 3.30
CA SER A 66 -17.78 -20.66 3.95
C SER A 66 -17.83 -20.45 5.48
N ALA A 67 -18.72 -21.16 6.18
CA ALA A 67 -18.82 -21.05 7.63
C ALA A 67 -17.48 -21.37 8.35
N GLU A 68 -16.74 -22.36 7.84
CA GLU A 68 -15.42 -22.74 8.36
C GLU A 68 -14.38 -21.63 8.12
N GLN A 69 -14.34 -21.05 6.91
CA GLN A 69 -13.46 -19.94 6.59
C GLN A 69 -13.76 -18.70 7.44
N HIS A 70 -15.04 -18.41 7.66
CA HIS A 70 -15.46 -17.30 8.51
C HIS A 70 -14.98 -17.49 9.95
N ALA A 71 -15.13 -18.69 10.52
CA ALA A 71 -14.66 -18.99 11.87
C ALA A 71 -13.13 -18.83 11.98
N ALA A 72 -12.37 -19.30 11.00
CA ALA A 72 -10.92 -19.18 10.97
C ALA A 72 -10.46 -17.71 10.89
N VAL A 73 -11.09 -16.89 10.03
CA VAL A 73 -10.77 -15.46 9.89
C VAL A 73 -11.15 -14.70 11.17
N GLU A 74 -12.33 -14.96 11.72
CA GLU A 74 -12.81 -14.32 12.95
C GLU A 74 -11.91 -14.64 14.16
N GLU A 75 -11.33 -15.85 14.21
CA GLU A 75 -10.35 -16.24 15.23
C GLU A 75 -9.10 -15.35 15.17
N VAL A 76 -8.52 -15.19 13.99
CA VAL A 76 -7.31 -14.39 13.80
C VAL A 76 -7.58 -12.91 14.09
N VAL A 77 -8.69 -12.38 13.59
CA VAL A 77 -9.09 -10.98 13.83
C VAL A 77 -9.28 -10.74 15.33
N ARG A 78 -9.90 -11.69 16.05
CA ARG A 78 -10.10 -11.58 17.49
C ARG A 78 -8.80 -11.67 18.28
N ALA A 79 -7.88 -12.57 17.88
CA ALA A 79 -6.59 -12.72 18.54
C ALA A 79 -5.70 -11.47 18.37
N THR A 80 -5.80 -10.79 17.23
CA THR A 80 -4.89 -9.68 16.89
C THR A 80 -5.29 -8.35 17.55
N SER A 81 -6.46 -8.26 18.19
CA SER A 81 -6.90 -7.10 19.00
C SER A 81 -6.79 -5.74 18.27
N ALA A 82 -6.82 -5.72 16.94
CA ALA A 82 -6.68 -4.50 16.18
C ALA A 82 -8.02 -3.77 16.14
N ASP A 83 -8.05 -2.53 16.62
CA ASP A 83 -9.17 -1.58 16.51
C ASP A 83 -9.27 -1.02 15.07
N SER A 84 -8.96 -1.86 14.07
CA SER A 84 -9.04 -1.49 12.66
C SER A 84 -10.48 -1.61 12.21
N ASP A 85 -10.98 -0.58 11.53
CA ASP A 85 -12.29 -0.60 10.89
C ASP A 85 -12.34 -1.69 9.82
N LEU A 86 -12.87 -2.86 10.21
CA LEU A 86 -12.92 -4.06 9.38
C LEU A 86 -13.69 -3.81 8.08
N VAL A 87 -14.75 -3.01 8.14
CA VAL A 87 -15.59 -2.68 6.98
C VAL A 87 -14.74 -1.94 5.95
N GLN A 88 -13.99 -0.95 6.40
CA GLN A 88 -13.11 -0.18 5.53
C GLN A 88 -11.95 -1.03 5.00
N SER A 89 -11.38 -1.92 5.81
CA SER A 89 -10.34 -2.87 5.39
C SER A 89 -10.84 -3.84 4.30
N VAL A 90 -12.03 -4.43 4.47
CA VAL A 90 -12.65 -5.31 3.47
C VAL A 90 -12.94 -4.56 2.18
N SER A 91 -13.52 -3.36 2.27
CA SER A 91 -13.78 -2.51 1.10
C SER A 91 -12.49 -2.16 0.34
N THR A 92 -11.42 -1.81 1.07
CA THR A 92 -10.10 -1.54 0.51
C THR A 92 -9.53 -2.77 -0.21
N LEU A 93 -9.65 -3.97 0.40
CA LEU A 93 -9.21 -5.21 -0.24
C LEU A 93 -9.99 -5.50 -1.53
N VAL A 94 -11.31 -5.36 -1.52
CA VAL A 94 -12.13 -5.56 -2.73
C VAL A 94 -11.72 -4.59 -3.83
N PHE A 95 -11.47 -3.32 -3.47
CA PHE A 95 -11.02 -2.32 -4.43
C PHE A 95 -9.68 -2.70 -5.08
N TYR A 96 -8.66 -3.04 -4.30
CA TYR A 96 -7.32 -3.35 -4.84
C TYR A 96 -7.20 -4.75 -5.43
N ALA A 97 -7.89 -5.75 -4.90
CA ALA A 97 -7.91 -7.11 -5.47
C ALA A 97 -8.67 -7.17 -6.80
N GLY A 98 -9.51 -6.17 -7.11
CA GLY A 98 -10.24 -6.05 -8.37
C GLY A 98 -11.49 -6.92 -8.48
N SER A 99 -11.71 -7.85 -7.54
CA SER A 99 -12.93 -8.65 -7.44
C SER A 99 -13.16 -9.16 -6.02
N VAL A 100 -14.42 -9.43 -5.68
CA VAL A 100 -14.81 -10.05 -4.41
C VAL A 100 -14.17 -11.43 -4.23
N SER A 101 -14.11 -12.22 -5.30
CA SER A 101 -13.46 -13.54 -5.28
C SER A 101 -11.97 -13.48 -4.98
N ALA A 102 -11.25 -12.49 -5.53
CA ALA A 102 -9.83 -12.29 -5.27
C ALA A 102 -9.60 -11.78 -3.84
N ALA A 103 -10.42 -10.83 -3.37
CA ALA A 103 -10.37 -10.37 -1.98
C ALA A 103 -10.64 -11.52 -1.00
N ARG A 104 -11.65 -12.36 -1.29
CA ARG A 104 -11.92 -13.58 -0.52
C ARG A 104 -10.69 -14.50 -0.46
N ALA A 105 -10.07 -14.79 -1.60
CA ALA A 105 -8.89 -15.65 -1.65
C ALA A 105 -7.73 -15.09 -0.83
N LEU A 106 -7.53 -13.76 -0.84
CA LEU A 106 -6.52 -13.09 -0.02
C LEU A 106 -6.84 -13.17 1.47
N VAL A 107 -8.08 -12.88 1.87
CA VAL A 107 -8.52 -12.95 3.28
C VAL A 107 -8.40 -14.37 3.84
N VAL A 108 -8.77 -15.38 3.05
CA VAL A 108 -8.65 -16.79 3.48
C VAL A 108 -7.17 -17.19 3.65
N ARG A 109 -6.29 -16.74 2.75
CA ARG A 109 -4.86 -17.07 2.82
C ARG A 109 -4.11 -16.27 3.89
N HIS A 110 -4.48 -15.02 4.08
CA HIS A 110 -3.79 -14.05 4.93
C HIS A 110 -4.79 -13.23 5.74
N PRO A 111 -5.50 -13.85 6.71
CA PRO A 111 -6.55 -13.18 7.49
C PRO A 111 -6.01 -12.01 8.32
N SER A 112 -4.72 -12.02 8.65
CA SER A 112 -4.04 -10.94 9.35
C SER A 112 -4.00 -9.61 8.57
N LEU A 113 -4.22 -9.61 7.26
CA LEU A 113 -4.37 -8.39 6.46
C LEU A 113 -5.54 -7.53 6.96
N LEU A 114 -6.58 -8.16 7.51
CA LEU A 114 -7.74 -7.44 8.04
C LEU A 114 -7.41 -6.69 9.34
N CYS A 115 -6.32 -7.05 10.00
CA CYS A 115 -5.88 -6.47 11.26
C CYS A 115 -4.90 -5.31 11.07
N CYS A 116 -4.36 -5.11 9.85
CA CYS A 116 -3.52 -3.95 9.60
C CYS A 116 -4.36 -2.74 9.18
N GLN A 117 -3.81 -1.53 9.33
CA GLN A 117 -4.45 -0.28 8.91
C GLN A 117 -4.41 -0.16 7.37
N LEU A 118 -5.07 -1.08 6.67
CA LEU A 118 -5.06 -1.18 5.20
C LEU A 118 -5.41 0.13 4.49
N PRO A 119 -6.41 0.90 4.92
CA PRO A 119 -6.70 2.19 4.29
C PRO A 119 -5.49 3.12 4.34
N SER A 120 -4.88 3.28 5.52
CA SER A 120 -3.69 4.11 5.71
C SER A 120 -2.49 3.61 4.91
N TRP A 121 -2.25 2.31 4.88
CA TRP A 121 -1.17 1.70 4.10
C TRP A 121 -1.35 1.91 2.60
N THR A 122 -2.54 1.66 2.09
CA THR A 122 -2.81 1.81 0.64
C THR A 122 -2.76 3.28 0.23
N GLU A 123 -3.28 4.20 1.04
CA GLU A 123 -3.13 5.64 0.82
C GLU A 123 -1.66 6.04 0.80
N PHE A 124 -0.86 5.61 1.78
CA PHE A 124 0.57 5.85 1.82
C PHE A 124 1.30 5.34 0.58
N LEU A 125 1.03 4.10 0.16
CA LEU A 125 1.66 3.50 -1.03
C LEU A 125 1.29 4.25 -2.31
N THR A 126 0.03 4.66 -2.44
CA THR A 126 -0.41 5.47 -3.60
C THR A 126 0.19 6.88 -3.59
N ALA A 127 0.30 7.52 -2.42
CA ALA A 127 0.95 8.82 -2.27
C ALA A 127 2.46 8.77 -2.57
N PHE A 128 3.09 7.61 -2.35
CA PHE A 128 4.47 7.34 -2.74
C PHE A 128 4.64 7.11 -4.25
N GLY A 129 3.55 6.88 -5.00
CA GLY A 129 3.57 6.74 -6.45
C GLY A 129 3.29 5.33 -6.97
N LEU A 130 2.92 4.37 -6.10
CA LEU A 130 2.47 3.06 -6.57
C LEU A 130 1.09 3.18 -7.22
N ASN A 131 0.94 2.59 -8.40
CA ASN A 131 -0.36 2.43 -9.02
C ASN A 131 -1.15 1.27 -8.40
N LYS A 132 -2.43 1.15 -8.75
CA LYS A 132 -3.34 0.12 -8.23
C LYS A 132 -2.80 -1.31 -8.37
N ALA A 133 -2.20 -1.66 -9.51
CA ALA A 133 -1.66 -3.00 -9.73
C ALA A 133 -0.42 -3.28 -8.88
N GLN A 134 0.42 -2.25 -8.63
CA GLN A 134 1.57 -2.36 -7.74
C GLN A 134 1.14 -2.52 -6.28
N VAL A 135 0.13 -1.76 -5.83
CA VAL A 135 -0.43 -1.94 -4.48
C VAL A 135 -1.02 -3.34 -4.31
N GLN A 136 -1.77 -3.82 -5.32
CA GLN A 136 -2.27 -5.20 -5.33
C GLN A 136 -1.13 -6.21 -5.21
N HIS A 137 -0.02 -6.00 -5.93
CA HIS A 137 1.15 -6.87 -5.86
C HIS A 137 1.75 -6.91 -4.45
N VAL A 138 1.91 -5.76 -3.80
CA VAL A 138 2.41 -5.66 -2.41
C VAL A 138 1.52 -6.43 -1.44
N LEU A 139 0.19 -6.25 -1.54
CA LEU A 139 -0.79 -6.95 -0.69
C LEU A 139 -0.73 -8.47 -0.86
N CYS A 140 -0.45 -8.95 -2.07
CA CYS A 140 -0.36 -10.38 -2.38
C CYS A 140 0.97 -11.02 -1.96
N GLN A 141 2.08 -10.28 -1.99
CA GLN A 141 3.43 -10.86 -1.82
C GLN A 141 3.90 -10.92 -0.37
N THR A 142 3.65 -9.88 0.43
CA THR A 142 4.21 -9.83 1.78
C THR A 142 3.26 -9.11 2.75
N PRO A 143 2.12 -9.74 3.06
CA PRO A 143 1.16 -9.19 4.02
C PRO A 143 1.79 -8.96 5.41
N GLU A 144 2.80 -9.75 5.78
CA GLU A 144 3.53 -9.63 7.04
C GLU A 144 4.29 -8.29 7.15
N ALA A 145 4.79 -7.75 6.03
CA ALA A 145 5.49 -6.47 6.01
C ALA A 145 4.55 -5.32 6.39
N LEU A 146 3.26 -5.41 6.04
CA LEU A 146 2.25 -4.41 6.40
C LEU A 146 1.73 -4.60 7.83
N LEU A 147 1.70 -5.84 8.31
CA LEU A 147 1.24 -6.17 9.65
C LEU A 147 2.24 -5.73 10.73
N GLN A 148 3.53 -5.98 10.50
CA GLN A 148 4.61 -5.62 11.41
C GLN A 148 5.20 -4.23 11.11
N GLY A 149 4.89 -3.69 9.95
CA GLY A 149 5.37 -2.40 9.49
C GLY A 149 4.77 -1.25 10.28
N ASP A 150 5.49 -0.15 10.28
CA ASP A 150 5.06 1.13 10.84
C ASP A 150 5.15 2.19 9.73
N LEU A 151 4.10 2.99 9.54
CA LEU A 151 4.04 3.99 8.47
C LEU A 151 5.11 5.07 8.60
N VAL A 152 5.54 5.41 9.82
CA VAL A 152 6.62 6.36 10.06
C VAL A 152 7.94 5.75 9.59
N LYS A 153 8.23 4.50 9.99
CA LYS A 153 9.42 3.78 9.52
C LYS A 153 9.42 3.58 8.01
N ALA A 154 8.28 3.26 7.42
CA ALA A 154 8.14 3.16 5.98
C ALA A 154 8.48 4.48 5.29
N GLY A 155 8.05 5.62 5.85
CA GLY A 155 8.43 6.95 5.39
C GLY A 155 9.94 7.20 5.47
N GLU A 156 10.60 6.78 6.55
CA GLU A 156 12.06 6.87 6.70
C GLU A 156 12.79 6.03 5.65
N SER A 157 12.31 4.81 5.39
CA SER A 157 12.84 3.94 4.34
C SER A 157 12.72 4.58 2.95
N ILE A 158 11.61 5.27 2.66
CA ILE A 158 11.44 6.03 1.41
C ILE A 158 12.48 7.15 1.29
N LEU A 159 12.73 7.88 2.39
CA LEU A 159 13.77 8.91 2.40
C LEU A 159 15.16 8.31 2.19
N ALA A 160 15.42 7.11 2.70
CA ALA A 160 16.65 6.37 2.43
C ALA A 160 16.83 6.06 0.94
N PHE A 161 15.79 5.59 0.25
CA PHE A 161 15.85 5.37 -1.21
C PHE A 161 16.24 6.66 -1.97
N ARG A 162 15.66 7.81 -1.57
CA ARG A 162 16.01 9.10 -2.18
C ARG A 162 17.45 9.52 -1.89
N ARG A 163 17.97 9.27 -0.67
CA ARG A 163 19.39 9.52 -0.33
C ARG A 163 20.35 8.65 -1.14
N LEU A 164 19.92 7.46 -1.54
CA LEU A 164 20.66 6.59 -2.46
C LEU A 164 20.58 7.05 -3.93
N GLY A 165 19.92 8.18 -4.22
CA GLY A 165 19.80 8.73 -5.56
C GLY A 165 18.76 8.05 -6.43
N MET A 166 17.90 7.21 -5.85
CA MET A 166 16.81 6.57 -6.60
C MET A 166 15.74 7.61 -6.97
N ASP A 167 15.31 7.58 -8.22
CA ASP A 167 14.14 8.32 -8.64
C ASP A 167 12.86 7.64 -8.13
N GLU A 168 11.73 8.34 -8.24
CA GLU A 168 10.43 7.86 -7.75
C GLU A 168 10.00 6.55 -8.43
N ARG A 169 10.34 6.37 -9.71
CA ARG A 169 9.99 5.17 -10.47
C ARG A 169 10.77 3.96 -9.96
N ALA A 170 12.08 4.07 -9.85
CA ALA A 170 12.95 3.02 -9.34
C ALA A 170 12.59 2.66 -7.90
N ALA A 171 12.31 3.67 -7.06
CA ALA A 171 11.92 3.43 -5.67
C ALA A 171 10.54 2.77 -5.57
N SER A 172 9.56 3.17 -6.39
CA SER A 172 8.24 2.51 -6.45
C SER A 172 8.33 1.06 -6.92
N GLN A 173 9.18 0.77 -7.93
CA GLN A 173 9.44 -0.59 -8.38
C GLN A 173 10.11 -1.42 -7.29
N LEU A 174 11.12 -0.86 -6.61
CA LEU A 174 11.79 -1.54 -5.51
C LEU A 174 10.80 -1.92 -4.41
N VAL A 175 9.92 -1.01 -4.00
CA VAL A 175 8.87 -1.28 -3.01
C VAL A 175 7.85 -2.30 -3.51
N THR A 176 7.52 -2.28 -4.81
CA THR A 176 6.58 -3.25 -5.40
C THR A 176 7.09 -4.69 -5.28
N TYR A 177 8.40 -4.89 -5.47
CA TYR A 177 9.03 -6.22 -5.47
C TYR A 177 9.65 -6.60 -4.12
N TYR A 178 9.99 -5.62 -3.28
CA TYR A 178 10.63 -5.80 -1.98
C TYR A 178 9.92 -4.96 -0.89
N PRO A 179 8.62 -5.18 -0.64
CA PRO A 179 7.85 -4.42 0.34
C PRO A 179 8.40 -4.54 1.77
N GLN A 180 9.14 -5.60 2.09
CA GLN A 180 9.83 -5.78 3.37
C GLN A 180 10.88 -4.71 3.67
N LEU A 181 11.28 -3.91 2.68
CA LEU A 181 12.16 -2.76 2.90
C LEU A 181 11.46 -1.60 3.61
N LEU A 182 10.11 -1.55 3.62
CA LEU A 182 9.29 -0.51 4.26
C LEU A 182 9.25 -0.65 5.79
N GLY A 183 10.40 -0.50 6.42
CA GLY A 183 10.60 -0.75 7.85
C GLY A 183 12.02 -1.15 8.21
N LYS A 184 12.91 -1.20 7.21
CA LYS A 184 14.35 -1.45 7.38
C LYS A 184 15.10 -0.15 7.60
N SER A 185 16.25 -0.26 8.27
CA SER A 185 17.15 0.88 8.47
C SER A 185 17.83 1.29 7.16
N ASP A 186 18.43 2.48 7.13
CA ASP A 186 19.18 2.97 5.96
C ASP A 186 20.31 2.01 5.58
N GLU A 187 20.99 1.42 6.57
CA GLU A 187 22.08 0.46 6.40
C GLU A 187 21.59 -0.83 5.72
N ASP A 188 20.49 -1.39 6.22
CA ASP A 188 19.88 -2.62 5.66
C ASP A 188 19.38 -2.40 4.23
N ILE A 189 18.77 -1.23 3.98
CA ILE A 189 18.31 -0.82 2.65
C ILE A 189 19.49 -0.72 1.71
N ARG A 190 20.56 -0.03 2.11
CA ARG A 190 21.77 0.14 1.30
C ARG A 190 22.45 -1.19 1.01
N ALA A 191 22.55 -2.08 1.99
CA ALA A 191 23.09 -3.42 1.82
C ALA A 191 22.29 -4.20 0.78
N THR A 192 20.95 -4.16 0.88
CA THR A 192 20.06 -4.84 -0.06
C THR A 192 20.15 -4.27 -1.48
N VAL A 193 20.10 -2.94 -1.62
CA VAL A 193 20.20 -2.28 -2.93
C VAL A 193 21.56 -2.57 -3.60
N ASN A 194 22.66 -2.53 -2.84
CA ASN A 194 23.98 -2.89 -3.36
C ASN A 194 24.06 -4.35 -3.80
N LEU A 195 23.45 -5.26 -3.04
CA LEU A 195 23.38 -6.67 -3.40
C LEU A 195 22.61 -6.86 -4.71
N LEU A 196 21.44 -6.24 -4.84
CA LEU A 196 20.61 -6.29 -6.06
C LEU A 196 21.35 -5.71 -7.27
N GLY A 197 22.08 -4.61 -7.09
CA GLY A 197 22.88 -4.00 -8.16
C GLY A 197 23.99 -4.93 -8.69
N ARG A 198 24.62 -5.73 -7.82
CA ARG A 198 25.64 -6.72 -8.23
C ARG A 198 25.05 -7.83 -9.09
N PHE A 199 23.85 -8.30 -8.77
CA PHE A 199 23.19 -9.34 -9.55
C PHE A 199 22.79 -8.87 -10.95
N GLN A 200 22.39 -7.60 -11.11
CA GLN A 200 22.09 -7.04 -12.44
C GLN A 200 23.34 -6.97 -13.33
N GLN A 201 24.49 -6.61 -12.75
CA GLN A 201 25.76 -6.52 -13.50
C GLN A 201 26.37 -7.88 -13.87
N GLY A 202 26.12 -8.93 -13.07
CA GLY A 202 26.63 -10.28 -13.32
C GLY A 202 25.93 -11.03 -14.46
N VAL A 203 24.69 -10.65 -14.81
CA VAL A 203 23.93 -11.31 -15.88
C VAL A 203 24.34 -10.80 -17.27
N GLU A 204 24.80 -9.55 -17.38
CA GLU A 204 25.23 -8.99 -18.68
C GLU A 204 26.64 -9.43 -19.11
N SER A 205 27.42 -10.03 -18.18
CA SER A 205 28.81 -10.44 -18.43
C SER A 205 28.97 -11.92 -18.81
N SER A 206 27.88 -12.67 -18.97
CA SER A 206 27.90 -14.13 -19.20
C SER A 206 27.28 -14.60 -20.53
N SER A 207 27.00 -13.70 -21.48
CA SER A 207 26.72 -14.11 -22.87
C SER A 207 28.03 -14.24 -23.66
N CYS A 208 28.59 -15.45 -23.66
CA CYS A 208 29.59 -15.92 -24.63
C CYS A 208 28.91 -16.78 -25.70
#